data_AF-A0A2V9Y5V4-F1
#
_entry.id   AF-A0A2V9Y5V4-F1
#
_cell.length_a   1.000
_cell.length_b   1.000
_cell.length_c   1.000
_cell.angle_alpha   90.00
_cell.angle_beta   90.00
_cell.angle_gamma   90.00
#
_symmetry.space_group_name_H-M   'P 1'
#
loop_
_entity.id
_entity.type
_entity.pdbx_description
1 polymer ?
#
loop_
_entity_poly.entity_id
_entity_poly.type
_entity_poly.pdbx_seq_one_letter_code
_entity_poly.pdbx_strand_id
1 'polypeptide(L)'
;MINSLLERQIEKRPDKVRLQGRILFLTEDPELIKRQLAGEDLPWDTKNPANNPKLRDDISTDEITPAHYCFYFDETLGEIPYLGLKCGSVTPVGRGDIKRGGFVCAVSGKRRGKGSSREQSPYAEMCAGIRVVIAENIERIYTQNCQNLGLLTSTNFSLIDRIRGGEEIALSEFTAGEDEITRQVIEYGGLFPFNVARLQGKVFLPPIESAGGSARATLAMTLAEKIFARHMLNGKGAVGVPSVKPGDTGFARADLRFSHEYVTPMAAIFFEHYVGKD
;
A
#
# COMPACT_ATOMS: atom_id res chain seq x y z
N MET A 1 26.72 1.53 9.05
CA MET A 1 25.29 1.82 8.85
C MET A 1 25.03 2.99 7.89
N ILE A 2 25.44 4.24 8.15
CA ILE A 2 25.16 5.35 7.20
C ILE A 2 25.87 5.15 5.85
N ASN A 3 27.15 4.76 5.82
CA ASN A 3 27.87 4.57 4.56
C ASN A 3 27.28 3.44 3.70
N SER A 4 26.90 2.32 4.30
CA SER A 4 26.24 1.22 3.57
C SER A 4 24.89 1.62 2.98
N LEU A 5 24.17 2.55 3.63
CA LEU A 5 22.93 3.13 3.08
C LEU A 5 23.20 4.11 1.94
N LEU A 6 24.26 4.90 2.02
CA LEU A 6 24.64 5.84 0.95
C LEU A 6 25.09 5.12 -0.32
N GLU A 7 25.69 3.94 -0.17
CA GLU A 7 26.18 3.11 -1.29
C GLU A 7 25.12 2.13 -1.82
N ARG A 8 24.00 1.94 -1.11
CA ARG A 8 22.96 0.99 -1.49
C ARG A 8 22.31 1.39 -2.81
N GLN A 9 22.21 0.44 -3.75
CA GLN A 9 21.51 0.68 -5.01
C GLN A 9 20.01 0.83 -4.77
N ILE A 10 19.51 2.03 -5.02
CA ILE A 10 18.09 2.39 -4.97
C ILE A 10 17.77 3.17 -6.24
N GLU A 11 16.83 2.64 -7.01
CA GLU A 11 16.41 3.21 -8.28
C GLU A 11 14.93 3.53 -8.24
N LYS A 12 14.57 4.61 -8.95
CA LYS A 12 13.18 4.94 -9.21
C LYS A 12 12.59 3.87 -10.14
N ARG A 13 11.36 3.45 -9.90
CA ARG A 13 10.60 2.58 -10.81
C ARG A 13 10.54 3.19 -12.21
N PRO A 14 10.48 2.36 -13.26
CA PRO A 14 10.23 2.87 -14.60
C PRO A 14 8.90 3.62 -14.66
N ASP A 15 8.81 4.60 -15.56
CA ASP A 15 7.60 5.42 -15.76
C ASP A 15 6.39 4.61 -16.26
N LYS A 16 6.62 3.38 -16.69
CA LYS A 16 5.58 2.40 -17.02
C LYS A 16 5.81 1.11 -16.27
N VAL A 17 4.72 0.47 -15.85
CA VAL A 17 4.73 -0.83 -15.20
C VAL A 17 4.03 -1.85 -16.08
N ARG A 18 4.61 -3.04 -16.15
CA ARG A 18 4.01 -4.18 -16.81
C ARG A 18 3.60 -5.20 -15.75
N LEU A 19 2.31 -5.49 -15.67
CA LEU A 19 1.72 -6.38 -14.67
C LEU A 19 1.31 -7.68 -15.36
N GLN A 20 2.15 -8.72 -15.25
CA GLN A 20 1.93 -10.02 -15.89
C GLN A 20 1.52 -11.06 -14.87
N GLY A 21 0.42 -11.76 -15.13
CA GLY A 21 -0.13 -12.82 -14.29
C GLY A 21 -1.64 -12.85 -14.34
N ARG A 22 -2.24 -13.75 -13.56
CA ARG A 22 -3.69 -13.92 -13.51
C ARG A 22 -4.35 -12.83 -12.67
N ILE A 23 -5.66 -12.64 -12.85
CA ILE A 23 -6.45 -11.70 -12.05
C ILE A 23 -7.39 -12.49 -11.16
N LEU A 24 -7.28 -12.28 -9.85
CA LEU A 24 -8.17 -12.86 -8.85
C LEU A 24 -9.35 -11.93 -8.61
N PHE A 25 -10.55 -12.36 -8.96
CA PHE A 25 -11.80 -11.71 -8.57
C PHE A 25 -12.30 -12.33 -7.27
N LEU A 26 -12.37 -11.51 -6.23
CA LEU A 26 -12.91 -11.89 -4.93
C LEU A 26 -14.44 -11.71 -5.01
N THR A 27 -15.15 -12.77 -5.41
CA THR A 27 -16.59 -12.77 -5.69
C THR A 27 -17.43 -13.22 -4.50
N GLU A 28 -18.70 -12.83 -4.46
CA GLU A 28 -19.65 -13.31 -3.43
C GLU A 28 -19.92 -14.82 -3.54
N ASP A 29 -19.79 -15.37 -4.74
CA ASP A 29 -19.93 -16.79 -5.01
C ASP A 29 -18.61 -17.53 -4.70
N PRO A 30 -18.59 -18.45 -3.71
CA PRO A 30 -17.39 -19.23 -3.39
C PRO A 30 -16.95 -20.18 -4.50
N GLU A 31 -17.86 -20.66 -5.35
CA GLU A 31 -17.52 -21.60 -6.43
C GLU A 31 -16.75 -20.90 -7.55
N LEU A 32 -17.05 -19.63 -7.83
CA LEU A 32 -16.28 -18.81 -8.76
C LEU A 32 -14.86 -18.54 -8.26
N ILE A 33 -14.67 -18.38 -6.94
CA ILE A 33 -13.32 -18.29 -6.36
C ILE A 33 -12.60 -19.62 -6.53
N LYS A 34 -13.20 -20.75 -6.15
CA LYS A 34 -12.59 -22.08 -6.28
C LYS A 34 -12.19 -22.42 -7.72
N ARG A 35 -13.01 -22.07 -8.71
CA ARG A 35 -12.69 -22.22 -10.14
C ARG A 35 -11.43 -21.45 -10.53
N GLN A 36 -11.29 -20.21 -10.03
CA GLN A 36 -10.06 -19.44 -10.24
C GLN A 36 -8.85 -20.11 -9.61
N LEU A 37 -8.97 -20.61 -8.39
CA LEU A 37 -7.88 -21.33 -7.72
C LEU A 37 -7.51 -22.63 -8.45
N ALA A 38 -8.48 -23.27 -9.12
CA ALA A 38 -8.27 -24.44 -9.98
C ALA A 38 -7.68 -24.10 -11.37
N GLY A 39 -7.39 -22.83 -11.65
CA GLY A 39 -6.71 -22.41 -12.89
C GLY A 39 -7.60 -21.70 -13.91
N GLU A 40 -8.89 -21.48 -13.63
CA GLU A 40 -9.78 -20.78 -14.55
C GLU A 40 -9.64 -19.25 -14.47
N ASP A 41 -9.54 -18.56 -15.61
CA ASP A 41 -9.66 -17.11 -15.64
C ASP A 41 -11.11 -16.71 -15.95
N LEU A 42 -11.80 -16.15 -14.95
CA LEU A 42 -13.21 -15.75 -15.10
C LEU A 42 -13.36 -14.66 -16.17
N PRO A 43 -14.45 -14.64 -16.95
CA PRO A 43 -14.73 -13.51 -17.82
C PRO A 43 -14.93 -12.22 -17.00
N TRP A 44 -14.50 -11.09 -17.56
CA TRP A 44 -14.79 -9.75 -17.04
C TRP A 44 -15.00 -8.82 -18.22
N ASP A 45 -16.15 -8.15 -18.27
CA ASP A 45 -16.53 -7.21 -19.32
C ASP A 45 -16.67 -5.82 -18.70
N THR A 46 -15.72 -4.92 -19.01
CA THR A 46 -15.75 -3.53 -18.54
C THR A 46 -16.82 -2.69 -19.24
N LYS A 47 -17.33 -3.11 -20.40
CA LYS A 47 -18.38 -2.41 -21.16
C LYS A 47 -19.77 -2.77 -20.65
N ASN A 48 -19.95 -4.00 -20.16
CA ASN A 48 -21.21 -4.48 -19.59
C ASN A 48 -21.01 -5.01 -18.15
N PRO A 49 -20.70 -4.15 -17.16
CA PRO A 49 -20.35 -4.59 -15.82
C PRO A 49 -21.46 -5.36 -15.10
N ALA A 50 -22.72 -5.19 -15.50
CA ALA A 50 -23.87 -5.94 -14.97
C ALA A 50 -23.81 -7.45 -15.27
N ASN A 51 -23.03 -7.87 -16.27
CA ASN A 51 -22.84 -9.28 -16.63
C ASN A 51 -21.71 -9.93 -15.82
N ASN A 52 -20.92 -9.15 -15.08
CA ASN A 52 -19.79 -9.66 -14.33
C ASN A 52 -20.24 -10.33 -13.03
N PRO A 53 -19.46 -11.30 -12.51
CA PRO A 53 -19.67 -11.82 -11.17
C PRO A 53 -19.72 -10.70 -10.13
N LYS A 54 -20.67 -10.80 -9.21
CA LYS A 54 -20.76 -9.84 -8.10
C LYS A 54 -19.55 -9.99 -7.19
N LEU A 55 -18.84 -8.88 -6.98
CA LEU A 55 -17.66 -8.83 -6.13
C LEU A 55 -18.04 -8.75 -4.65
N ARG A 56 -17.18 -9.29 -3.78
CA ARG A 56 -17.30 -9.15 -2.33
C ARG A 56 -16.98 -7.72 -1.92
N ASP A 57 -17.95 -7.09 -1.27
CA ASP A 57 -17.79 -5.84 -0.53
C ASP A 57 -17.22 -6.10 0.88
N ASP A 58 -16.79 -5.05 1.56
CA ASP A 58 -16.48 -5.07 2.99
C ASP A 58 -15.40 -6.10 3.40
N ILE A 59 -14.47 -6.45 2.50
CA ILE A 59 -13.37 -7.36 2.81
C ILE A 59 -12.47 -6.71 3.88
N SER A 60 -12.46 -7.28 5.07
CA SER A 60 -11.69 -6.78 6.22
C SER A 60 -10.24 -7.26 6.23
N THR A 61 -9.37 -6.56 6.98
CA THR A 61 -7.99 -7.04 7.21
C THR A 61 -7.96 -8.39 7.95
N ASP A 62 -8.98 -8.72 8.75
CA ASP A 62 -9.18 -10.05 9.34
C ASP A 62 -9.51 -11.13 8.30
N GLU A 63 -10.25 -10.78 7.24
CA GLU A 63 -10.53 -11.71 6.14
C GLU A 63 -9.29 -11.93 5.26
N ILE A 64 -8.51 -10.87 5.01
CA ILE A 64 -7.25 -10.96 4.27
C ILE A 64 -6.22 -11.74 5.08
N THR A 65 -6.06 -11.44 6.38
CA THR A 65 -5.08 -12.07 7.26
C THR A 65 -5.65 -12.18 8.67
N PRO A 66 -6.23 -13.33 9.03
CA PRO A 66 -6.77 -13.55 10.37
C PRO A 66 -5.71 -13.30 11.44
N ALA A 67 -6.11 -12.71 12.58
CA ALA A 67 -5.19 -12.21 13.60
C ALA A 67 -4.16 -13.23 14.11
N HIS A 68 -4.53 -14.50 14.22
CA HIS A 68 -3.62 -15.57 14.67
C HIS A 68 -2.51 -15.89 13.66
N TYR A 69 -2.66 -15.51 12.39
CA TYR A 69 -1.59 -15.59 11.42
C TYR A 69 -0.67 -14.37 11.41
N CYS A 70 -1.02 -13.27 12.09
CA CYS A 70 -0.16 -12.09 12.18
C CYS A 70 1.12 -12.33 13.00
N PHE A 71 1.30 -13.51 13.59
CA PHE A 71 2.55 -13.94 14.22
C PHE A 71 3.60 -14.41 13.21
N TYR A 72 3.21 -14.73 11.97
CA TYR A 72 4.15 -14.78 10.87
C TYR A 72 4.54 -13.35 10.48
N PHE A 73 5.81 -13.16 10.16
CA PHE A 73 6.39 -11.82 9.96
C PHE A 73 7.29 -11.75 8.71
N ASP A 74 7.42 -12.87 8.00
CA ASP A 74 8.28 -13.04 6.83
C ASP A 74 7.42 -13.45 5.60
N GLU A 75 8.08 -13.93 4.55
CA GLU A 75 7.42 -14.35 3.30
C GLU A 75 6.44 -15.52 3.46
N THR A 76 6.41 -16.19 4.62
CA THR A 76 5.37 -17.18 4.95
C THR A 76 3.98 -16.55 4.91
N LEU A 77 3.88 -15.23 5.15
CA LEU A 77 2.64 -14.48 4.99
C LEU A 77 2.08 -14.58 3.55
N GLY A 78 2.90 -14.88 2.54
CA GLY A 78 2.45 -15.14 1.17
C GLY A 78 1.59 -16.40 1.02
N GLU A 79 1.57 -17.29 2.01
CA GLU A 79 0.74 -18.50 1.99
C GLU A 79 -0.66 -18.30 2.56
N ILE A 80 -0.94 -17.16 3.19
CA ILE A 80 -2.16 -16.97 3.97
C ILE A 80 -3.13 -15.86 3.50
N PRO A 81 -2.94 -15.15 2.36
CA PRO A 81 -3.91 -14.13 2.00
C PRO A 81 -5.28 -14.75 1.73
N TYR A 82 -6.30 -14.11 2.29
CA TYR A 82 -7.73 -14.46 2.21
C TYR A 82 -8.16 -15.73 2.94
N LEU A 83 -7.34 -16.30 3.85
CA LEU A 83 -7.75 -17.46 4.66
C LEU A 83 -8.95 -17.17 5.59
N GLY A 84 -9.23 -15.90 5.89
CA GLY A 84 -10.41 -15.51 6.64
C GLY A 84 -11.61 -15.16 5.77
N LEU A 85 -11.45 -15.09 4.44
CA LEU A 85 -12.48 -14.61 3.52
C LEU A 85 -13.72 -15.50 3.58
N LYS A 86 -14.86 -14.89 3.91
CA LYS A 86 -16.15 -15.58 3.92
C LYS A 86 -16.99 -15.18 2.73
N CYS A 87 -17.51 -16.17 2.02
CA CYS A 87 -18.50 -16.03 0.95
C CYS A 87 -19.74 -16.81 1.40
N GLY A 88 -20.67 -16.10 2.06
CA GLY A 88 -21.74 -16.74 2.82
C GLY A 88 -21.17 -17.53 4.00
N SER A 89 -21.50 -18.83 4.07
CA SER A 89 -20.98 -19.76 5.09
C SER A 89 -19.68 -20.47 4.69
N VAL A 90 -19.16 -20.21 3.49
CA VAL A 90 -18.00 -20.90 2.93
C VAL A 90 -16.74 -20.04 3.04
N THR A 91 -15.61 -20.67 3.37
CA THR A 91 -14.27 -20.09 3.28
C THR A 91 -13.55 -20.75 2.10
N PRO A 92 -13.53 -20.11 0.91
CA PRO A 92 -13.16 -20.79 -0.33
C PRO A 92 -11.65 -20.85 -0.60
N VAL A 93 -10.83 -20.15 0.19
CA VAL A 93 -9.38 -20.05 -0.01
C VAL A 93 -8.65 -20.90 1.04
N GLY A 94 -7.79 -21.80 0.56
CA GLY A 94 -6.88 -22.59 1.36
C GLY A 94 -5.45 -22.04 1.37
N ARG A 95 -4.61 -22.59 2.26
CA ARG A 95 -3.23 -22.13 2.45
C ARG A 95 -2.40 -22.35 1.19
N GLY A 96 -1.76 -21.27 0.73
CA GLY A 96 -0.91 -21.21 -0.44
C GLY A 96 -1.66 -21.15 -1.78
N ASP A 97 -3.00 -21.15 -1.77
CA ASP A 97 -3.79 -21.18 -3.02
C ASP A 97 -3.53 -19.93 -3.87
N ILE A 98 -3.47 -18.76 -3.25
CA ILE A 98 -3.24 -17.50 -3.96
C ILE A 98 -1.85 -17.49 -4.59
N LYS A 99 -0.82 -17.90 -3.84
CA LYS A 99 0.57 -17.96 -4.30
C LYS A 99 0.74 -18.94 -5.47
N ARG A 100 0.13 -20.12 -5.38
CA ARG A 100 0.12 -21.11 -6.48
C ARG A 100 -0.70 -20.64 -7.69
N GLY A 101 -1.71 -19.83 -7.46
CA GLY A 101 -2.61 -19.34 -8.49
C GLY A 101 -1.96 -18.37 -9.49
N GLY A 102 -0.77 -17.84 -9.21
CA GLY A 102 -0.02 -16.98 -10.13
C GLY A 102 -0.72 -15.65 -10.42
N PHE A 103 -1.44 -15.12 -9.43
CA PHE A 103 -2.18 -13.88 -9.56
C PHE A 103 -1.26 -12.66 -9.41
N VAL A 104 -1.39 -11.69 -10.31
CA VAL A 104 -0.70 -10.39 -10.23
C VAL A 104 -1.62 -9.29 -9.72
N CYS A 105 -2.94 -9.48 -9.85
CA CYS A 105 -3.96 -8.50 -9.49
C CYS A 105 -5.05 -9.15 -8.63
N ALA A 106 -5.48 -8.47 -7.57
CA ALA A 106 -6.66 -8.85 -6.79
C ALA A 106 -7.75 -7.77 -6.93
N VAL A 107 -8.97 -8.19 -7.28
CA VAL A 107 -10.12 -7.33 -7.54
C VAL A 107 -11.22 -7.61 -6.52
N SER A 108 -11.76 -6.56 -5.88
CA SER A 108 -12.89 -6.66 -4.94
C SER A 108 -13.90 -5.53 -5.14
N GLY A 109 -15.03 -5.62 -4.44
CA GLY A 109 -16.07 -4.59 -4.48
C GLY A 109 -15.70 -3.38 -3.62
N LYS A 110 -16.66 -2.90 -2.84
CA LYS A 110 -16.53 -1.71 -1.98
C LYS A 110 -15.80 -2.04 -0.67
N ARG A 111 -15.21 -1.01 -0.06
CA ARG A 111 -14.69 -0.98 1.32
C ARG A 111 -13.65 -2.06 1.61
N ARG A 112 -12.72 -2.24 0.67
CA ARG A 112 -11.60 -3.14 0.86
C ARG A 112 -10.65 -2.65 1.95
N GLY A 113 -10.21 -3.57 2.82
CA GLY A 113 -9.18 -3.30 3.82
C GLY A 113 -9.71 -2.65 5.08
N LYS A 114 -11.00 -2.84 5.39
CA LYS A 114 -11.62 -2.28 6.61
C LYS A 114 -11.13 -2.97 7.88
N GLY A 115 -11.32 -2.30 9.01
CA GLY A 115 -11.01 -2.84 10.33
C GLY A 115 -9.66 -2.37 10.85
N SER A 116 -8.98 -3.21 11.61
CA SER A 116 -7.70 -2.87 12.22
C SER A 116 -6.62 -2.57 11.19
N SER A 117 -5.76 -1.60 11.49
CA SER A 117 -4.53 -1.38 10.72
C SER A 117 -3.64 -2.62 10.85
N ARG A 118 -3.42 -3.31 9.73
CA ARG A 118 -2.53 -4.48 9.64
C ARG A 118 -1.73 -4.36 8.36
N GLU A 119 -0.46 -4.05 8.48
CA GLU A 119 0.45 -4.03 7.34
C GLU A 119 0.79 -5.46 6.87
N GLN A 120 0.57 -6.47 7.72
CA GLN A 120 0.61 -7.89 7.35
C GLN A 120 -0.37 -8.24 6.22
N SER A 121 -1.53 -7.58 6.12
CA SER A 121 -2.53 -7.88 5.09
C SER A 121 -2.04 -7.58 3.67
N PRO A 122 -1.63 -6.35 3.32
CA PRO A 122 -1.03 -6.09 2.02
C PRO A 122 0.33 -6.77 1.83
N TYR A 123 1.09 -7.03 2.91
CA TYR A 123 2.34 -7.79 2.81
C TYR A 123 2.11 -9.26 2.43
N ALA A 124 1.06 -9.89 2.97
CA ALA A 124 0.65 -11.25 2.59
C ALA A 124 0.27 -11.33 1.11
N GLU A 125 -0.48 -10.35 0.60
CA GLU A 125 -0.84 -10.28 -0.81
C GLU A 125 0.40 -10.09 -1.70
N MET A 126 1.31 -9.20 -1.30
CA MET A 126 2.57 -8.96 -2.00
C MET A 126 3.44 -10.22 -2.05
N CYS A 127 3.61 -10.92 -0.93
CA CYS A 127 4.39 -12.16 -0.83
C CYS A 127 3.75 -13.33 -1.60
N ALA A 128 2.45 -13.26 -1.88
CA ALA A 128 1.74 -14.21 -2.73
C ALA A 128 1.87 -13.89 -4.23
N GLY A 129 2.52 -12.78 -4.59
CA GLY A 129 2.75 -12.36 -5.97
C GLY A 129 1.80 -11.27 -6.48
N ILE A 130 0.83 -10.82 -5.68
CA ILE A 130 -0.03 -9.69 -6.05
C ILE A 130 0.83 -8.43 -6.12
N ARG A 131 0.68 -7.67 -7.20
CA ARG A 131 1.41 -6.42 -7.45
C ARG A 131 0.50 -5.20 -7.52
N VAL A 132 -0.79 -5.42 -7.77
CA VAL A 132 -1.82 -4.39 -7.78
C VAL A 132 -3.10 -4.89 -7.14
N VAL A 133 -3.78 -4.00 -6.43
CA VAL A 133 -5.13 -4.22 -5.88
C VAL A 133 -6.08 -3.24 -6.55
N ILE A 134 -7.21 -3.75 -7.04
CA ILE A 134 -8.28 -2.95 -7.64
C ILE A 134 -9.56 -3.15 -6.84
N ALA A 135 -10.22 -2.06 -6.44
CA ALA A 135 -11.51 -2.15 -5.75
C ALA A 135 -12.38 -0.94 -6.04
N GLU A 136 -13.70 -1.03 -5.84
CA GLU A 136 -14.59 0.12 -6.06
C GLU A 136 -14.23 1.29 -5.14
N ASN A 137 -13.82 0.97 -3.92
CA ASN A 137 -13.07 1.86 -3.04
C ASN A 137 -12.24 1.06 -2.05
N ILE A 138 -11.19 1.69 -1.55
CA ILE A 138 -10.19 1.09 -0.66
C ILE A 138 -10.08 1.99 0.57
N GLU A 139 -10.06 1.36 1.74
CA GLU A 139 -9.93 2.07 3.02
C GLU A 139 -8.56 2.74 3.13
N ARG A 140 -8.54 4.00 3.55
CA ARG A 140 -7.37 4.89 3.51
C ARG A 140 -6.11 4.28 4.15
N ILE A 141 -6.26 3.65 5.32
CA ILE A 141 -5.12 3.06 6.05
C ILE A 141 -4.55 1.87 5.26
N TYR A 142 -5.41 1.03 4.68
CA TYR A 142 -4.95 -0.09 3.87
C TYR A 142 -4.25 0.39 2.59
N THR A 143 -4.76 1.43 1.93
CA THR A 143 -4.08 2.07 0.78
C THR A 143 -2.67 2.54 1.18
N GLN A 144 -2.54 3.23 2.31
CA GLN A 144 -1.25 3.71 2.79
C GLN A 144 -0.28 2.54 3.07
N ASN A 145 -0.75 1.46 3.69
CA ASN A 145 0.07 0.26 3.92
C ASN A 145 0.50 -0.40 2.59
N CYS A 146 -0.38 -0.46 1.59
CA CYS A 146 -0.02 -0.93 0.25
C CYS A 146 1.12 -0.08 -0.33
N GLN A 147 0.97 1.24 -0.33
CA GLN A 147 1.95 2.18 -0.87
C GLN A 147 3.29 2.09 -0.12
N ASN A 148 3.26 1.95 1.21
CA ASN A 148 4.46 1.79 2.04
C ASN A 148 5.26 0.53 1.68
N LEU A 149 4.57 -0.56 1.33
CA LEU A 149 5.18 -1.82 0.89
C LEU A 149 5.53 -1.83 -0.60
N GLY A 150 5.05 -0.85 -1.36
CA GLY A 150 5.21 -0.77 -2.82
C GLY A 150 4.15 -1.56 -3.60
N LEU A 151 3.08 -2.02 -2.98
CA LEU A 151 1.92 -2.61 -3.66
C LEU A 151 1.08 -1.48 -4.28
N LEU A 152 0.76 -1.61 -5.57
CA LEU A 152 -0.04 -0.60 -6.27
C LEU A 152 -1.53 -0.74 -5.94
N THR A 153 -2.26 0.36 -5.93
CA THR A 153 -3.70 0.38 -5.70
C THR A 153 -4.41 1.21 -6.77
N SER A 154 -5.60 0.80 -7.17
CA SER A 154 -6.44 1.62 -8.05
C SER A 154 -7.92 1.40 -7.79
N THR A 155 -8.72 2.43 -8.08
CA THR A 155 -10.19 2.31 -8.16
C THR A 155 -10.69 2.26 -9.60
N ASN A 156 -9.78 2.28 -10.58
CA ASN A 156 -10.10 2.27 -11.99
C ASN A 156 -10.17 0.84 -12.54
N PHE A 157 -11.39 0.33 -12.72
CA PHE A 157 -11.63 -1.02 -13.23
C PHE A 157 -11.23 -1.21 -14.70
N SER A 158 -11.07 -0.13 -15.48
CA SER A 158 -10.58 -0.25 -16.86
C SER A 158 -9.15 -0.83 -16.94
N LEU A 159 -8.39 -0.75 -15.84
CA LEU A 159 -7.07 -1.38 -15.76
C LEU A 159 -7.11 -2.91 -15.87
N ILE A 160 -8.24 -3.55 -15.56
CA ILE A 160 -8.39 -5.02 -15.60
C ILE A 160 -8.13 -5.54 -17.02
N ASP A 161 -8.76 -4.94 -18.03
CA ASP A 161 -8.61 -5.35 -19.42
C ASP A 161 -7.20 -5.05 -19.94
N ARG A 162 -6.60 -3.94 -19.50
CA ARG A 162 -5.24 -3.52 -19.88
C ARG A 162 -4.18 -4.46 -19.30
N ILE A 163 -4.35 -4.87 -18.04
CA ILE A 163 -3.51 -5.89 -17.39
C ILE A 163 -3.63 -7.22 -18.12
N ARG A 164 -4.85 -7.66 -18.45
CA ARG A 164 -5.08 -8.90 -19.23
C ARG A 164 -4.46 -8.86 -20.62
N GLY A 165 -4.54 -7.71 -21.28
CA GLY A 165 -3.90 -7.45 -22.56
C GLY A 165 -2.37 -7.38 -22.49
N GLY A 166 -1.79 -7.38 -21.29
CA GLY A 166 -0.35 -7.29 -21.09
C GLY A 166 0.24 -5.91 -21.40
N GLU A 167 -0.59 -4.86 -21.37
CA GLU A 167 -0.22 -3.48 -21.65
C GLU A 167 0.82 -2.96 -20.64
N GLU A 168 1.68 -2.04 -21.10
CA GLU A 168 2.48 -1.21 -20.21
C GLU A 168 1.65 -0.01 -19.72
N ILE A 169 1.33 -0.01 -18.43
CA ILE A 169 0.49 1.01 -17.80
C ILE A 169 1.38 2.11 -17.25
N ALA A 170 1.05 3.37 -17.47
CA ALA A 170 1.83 4.48 -16.93
C ALA A 170 1.79 4.46 -15.39
N LEU A 171 2.95 4.59 -14.74
CA LEU A 171 3.04 4.60 -13.27
C LEU A 171 2.24 5.77 -12.67
N SER A 172 2.12 6.87 -13.41
CA SER A 172 1.31 8.03 -13.04
C SER A 172 -0.16 7.72 -12.80
N GLU A 173 -0.71 6.64 -13.39
CA GLU A 173 -2.09 6.21 -13.12
C GLU A 173 -2.28 5.69 -11.68
N PHE A 174 -1.20 5.28 -11.02
CA PHE A 174 -1.21 4.83 -9.63
C PHE A 174 -0.80 5.92 -8.63
N THR A 175 -0.34 7.08 -9.13
CA THR A 175 0.03 8.23 -8.28
C THR A 175 -0.90 9.42 -8.48
N ALA A 176 -1.88 9.31 -9.36
CA ALA A 176 -2.80 10.40 -9.67
C ALA A 176 -3.62 10.78 -8.42
N GLY A 177 -3.58 12.05 -8.04
CA GLY A 177 -4.28 12.57 -6.85
C GLY A 177 -3.52 12.40 -5.54
N GLU A 178 -2.37 11.74 -5.54
CA GLU A 178 -1.50 11.64 -4.38
C GLU A 178 -0.67 12.91 -4.17
N ASP A 179 -0.30 13.18 -2.93
CA ASP A 179 0.64 14.25 -2.61
C ASP A 179 2.07 13.90 -3.07
N GLU A 180 2.93 14.90 -3.15
CA GLU A 180 4.29 14.76 -3.70
C GLU A 180 5.18 13.77 -2.92
N ILE A 181 4.98 13.60 -1.61
CA ILE A 181 5.72 12.60 -0.83
C ILE A 181 5.19 11.21 -1.16
N THR A 182 3.87 11.02 -1.12
CA THR A 182 3.24 9.73 -1.43
C THR A 182 3.52 9.29 -2.87
N ARG A 183 3.51 10.22 -3.83
CA ARG A 183 3.95 9.99 -5.22
C ARG A 183 5.38 9.45 -5.25
N GLN A 184 6.32 10.12 -4.60
CA GLN A 184 7.72 9.66 -4.56
C GLN A 184 7.88 8.32 -3.82
N VAL A 185 7.07 8.04 -2.79
CA VAL A 185 7.05 6.73 -2.11
C VAL A 185 6.66 5.62 -3.09
N ILE A 186 5.61 5.83 -3.89
CA ILE A 186 5.19 4.86 -4.91
C ILE A 186 6.25 4.72 -6.00
N GLU A 187 6.84 5.83 -6.45
CA GLU A 187 7.88 5.86 -7.48
C GLU A 187 9.16 5.15 -7.08
N TYR A 188 9.55 5.17 -5.80
CA TYR A 188 10.68 4.41 -5.30
C TYR A 188 10.30 3.01 -4.80
N GLY A 189 9.02 2.66 -4.90
CA GLY A 189 8.53 1.32 -4.62
C GLY A 189 8.42 0.97 -3.15
N GLY A 190 8.12 1.96 -2.31
CA GLY A 190 7.83 1.76 -0.90
C GLY A 190 8.49 2.82 -0.01
N LEU A 191 8.04 2.88 1.24
CA LEU A 191 8.48 3.86 2.22
C LEU A 191 9.96 3.66 2.60
N PHE A 192 10.42 2.41 2.66
CA PHE A 192 11.82 2.10 2.96
C PHE A 192 12.76 2.52 1.83
N PRO A 193 12.58 2.05 0.57
CA PRO A 193 13.36 2.55 -0.57
C PRO A 193 13.35 4.08 -0.69
N PHE A 194 12.19 4.71 -0.52
CA PHE A 194 12.06 6.17 -0.51
C PHE A 194 12.94 6.81 0.58
N ASN A 195 12.96 6.29 1.80
CA ASN A 195 13.77 6.84 2.88
C ASN A 195 15.27 6.68 2.62
N VAL A 196 15.71 5.56 2.02
CA VAL A 196 17.10 5.40 1.61
C VAL A 196 17.44 6.38 0.47
N ALA A 197 16.59 6.51 -0.55
CA ALA A 197 16.73 7.51 -1.60
C ALA A 197 16.82 8.94 -1.05
N ARG A 198 16.07 9.24 0.02
CA ARG A 198 16.07 10.54 0.69
C ARG A 198 17.40 10.81 1.38
N LEU A 199 17.99 9.82 2.04
CA LEU A 199 19.33 9.92 2.61
C LEU A 199 20.41 10.12 1.53
N GLN A 200 20.20 9.58 0.34
CA GLN A 200 21.07 9.72 -0.83
C GLN A 200 20.82 11.02 -1.64
N GLY A 201 19.85 11.86 -1.24
CA GLY A 201 19.51 13.09 -1.96
C GLY A 201 18.82 12.89 -3.31
N LYS A 202 18.27 11.70 -3.58
CA LYS A 202 17.59 11.34 -4.84
C LYS A 202 16.10 11.73 -4.87
N VAL A 203 15.53 12.07 -3.72
CA VAL A 203 14.16 12.57 -3.55
C VAL A 203 14.19 13.84 -2.72
N PHE A 204 13.11 14.61 -2.81
CA PHE A 204 12.98 15.85 -2.05
C PHE A 204 11.69 15.86 -1.24
N LEU A 205 11.68 16.63 -0.16
CA LEU A 205 10.47 16.92 0.59
C LEU A 205 9.98 18.31 0.17
N PRO A 206 8.70 18.46 -0.21
CA PRO A 206 8.14 19.78 -0.43
C PRO A 206 8.36 20.65 0.81
N PRO A 207 8.81 21.91 0.67
CA PRO A 207 8.89 22.80 1.80
C PRO A 207 7.48 23.05 2.35
N ILE A 208 7.33 23.01 3.67
CA ILE A 208 6.15 23.57 4.32
C ILE A 208 6.26 25.08 4.20
N GLU A 209 5.58 25.65 3.21
CA GLU A 209 5.55 27.09 3.00
C GLU A 209 4.89 27.76 4.20
N SER A 210 5.65 28.53 4.96
CA SER A 210 5.07 29.58 5.79
C SER A 210 4.28 30.49 4.87
N ALA A 211 2.99 30.70 5.15
CA ALA A 211 2.08 31.55 4.38
C ALA A 211 2.84 32.78 3.82
N GLY A 212 3.02 32.80 2.51
CA GLY A 212 4.09 33.54 1.86
C GLY A 212 4.16 35.02 2.23
N GLY A 213 5.39 35.52 2.39
CA GLY A 213 5.88 36.79 1.82
C GLY A 213 5.14 38.11 2.06
N SER A 214 4.03 38.13 2.79
CA SER A 214 3.32 39.34 3.17
C SER A 214 2.94 39.24 4.64
N ALA A 215 3.32 40.27 5.37
CA ALA A 215 3.11 40.42 6.79
C ALA A 215 1.66 40.08 7.20
N ARG A 216 1.48 38.92 7.82
CA ARG A 216 0.41 38.70 8.80
C ARG A 216 0.92 37.75 9.86
N ALA A 217 1.19 38.33 11.02
CA ALA A 217 1.41 37.66 12.28
C ALA A 217 0.51 36.43 12.42
N THR A 218 1.14 35.28 12.70
CA THR A 218 0.54 34.09 13.32
C THR A 218 -0.89 33.79 12.87
N LEU A 219 -1.04 33.05 11.78
CA LEU A 219 -2.30 32.33 11.54
C LEU A 219 -2.65 31.58 12.84
N ALA A 220 -3.84 31.84 13.37
CA ALA A 220 -4.31 31.17 14.56
C ALA A 220 -4.36 29.67 14.25
N MET A 221 -3.45 28.91 14.86
CA MET A 221 -3.40 27.46 14.72
C MET A 221 -4.27 26.81 15.80
N THR A 222 -5.01 25.79 15.39
CA THR A 222 -5.63 24.80 16.27
C THR A 222 -4.58 24.09 17.13
N LEU A 223 -5.03 23.35 18.15
CA LEU A 223 -4.12 22.54 18.97
C LEU A 223 -3.35 21.51 18.12
N ALA A 224 -4.04 20.85 17.18
CA ALA A 224 -3.42 19.85 16.29
C ALA A 224 -2.35 20.49 15.40
N GLU A 225 -2.64 21.62 14.77
CA GLU A 225 -1.68 22.34 13.94
C GLU A 225 -0.47 22.81 14.76
N LYS A 226 -0.65 23.29 16.00
CA LYS A 226 0.47 23.63 16.89
C LYS A 226 1.36 22.43 17.21
N ILE A 227 0.76 21.25 17.42
CA ILE A 227 1.51 20.00 17.63
C ILE A 227 2.31 19.69 16.36
N PHE A 228 1.69 19.66 15.18
CA PHE A 228 2.42 19.38 13.94
C PHE A 228 3.50 20.43 13.64
N ALA A 229 3.21 21.72 13.78
CA ALA A 229 4.18 22.79 13.56
C ALA A 229 5.43 22.62 14.44
N ARG A 230 5.27 22.16 15.68
CA ARG A 230 6.40 21.90 16.58
C ARG A 230 7.25 20.68 16.19
N HIS A 231 6.65 19.67 15.54
CA HIS A 231 7.31 18.39 15.29
C HIS A 231 7.69 18.16 13.83
N MET A 232 7.12 18.91 12.89
CA MET A 232 7.44 18.79 11.46
C MET A 232 8.90 19.14 11.18
N LEU A 233 9.51 18.42 10.25
CA LEU A 233 10.84 18.70 9.74
C LEU A 233 10.75 19.82 8.70
N ASN A 234 11.62 20.82 8.82
CA ASN A 234 11.76 21.87 7.82
C ASN A 234 12.68 21.44 6.67
N GLY A 235 12.81 22.28 5.64
CA GLY A 235 13.64 21.98 4.45
C GLY A 235 15.14 21.81 4.73
N LYS A 236 15.63 22.14 5.93
CA LYS A 236 17.01 21.87 6.39
C LYS A 236 17.13 20.61 7.25
N GLY A 237 16.03 19.86 7.42
CA GLY A 237 15.96 18.66 8.27
C GLY A 237 15.86 18.95 9.77
N ALA A 238 15.76 20.21 10.19
CA ALA A 238 15.57 20.58 11.59
C ALA A 238 14.09 20.50 11.99
N VAL A 239 13.84 20.19 13.26
CA VAL A 239 12.48 20.05 13.81
C VAL A 239 11.89 21.41 14.12
N GLY A 240 10.65 21.64 13.69
CA GLY A 240 9.90 22.86 13.87
C GLY A 240 9.73 23.65 12.56
N VAL A 241 8.50 24.06 12.31
CA VAL A 241 8.10 25.01 11.26
C VAL A 241 7.24 26.14 11.86
N PRO A 242 7.20 27.34 11.25
CA PRO A 242 6.45 28.48 11.81
C PRO A 242 4.94 28.23 11.91
N SER A 243 4.37 27.50 10.95
CA SER A 243 2.95 27.18 10.88
C SER A 243 2.72 25.98 9.97
N VAL A 244 1.58 25.33 10.13
CA VAL A 244 1.04 24.33 9.18
C VAL A 244 -0.42 24.64 8.88
N LYS A 245 -0.94 24.07 7.79
CA LYS A 245 -2.37 24.11 7.40
C LYS A 245 -2.84 22.73 6.93
N PRO A 246 -4.16 22.47 6.91
CA PRO A 246 -4.69 21.24 6.31
C PRO A 246 -4.23 21.08 4.87
N GLY A 247 -3.79 19.88 4.52
CA GLY A 247 -3.22 19.57 3.20
C GLY A 247 -1.69 19.70 3.13
N ASP A 248 -1.02 20.27 4.14
CA ASP A 248 0.44 20.20 4.22
C ASP A 248 0.89 18.75 4.41
N THR A 249 1.96 18.38 3.70
CA THR A 249 2.57 17.05 3.78
C THR A 249 4.03 17.17 4.17
N GLY A 250 4.48 16.26 5.04
CA GLY A 250 5.82 16.34 5.60
C GLY A 250 6.10 15.22 6.59
N PHE A 251 7.34 15.18 7.07
CA PHE A 251 7.76 14.26 8.12
C PHE A 251 7.68 14.98 9.47
N ALA A 252 7.11 14.32 10.48
CA ALA A 252 7.12 14.80 11.85
C ALA A 252 8.01 13.91 12.73
N ARG A 253 8.79 14.52 13.62
CA ARG A 253 9.51 13.80 14.66
C ARG A 253 8.51 13.28 15.68
N ALA A 254 8.34 11.96 15.74
CA ALA A 254 7.61 11.31 16.83
C ALA A 254 8.47 11.25 18.09
N ASP A 255 7.96 11.76 19.22
CA ASP A 255 8.64 11.69 20.52
C ASP A 255 8.46 10.33 21.21
N LEU A 256 7.32 9.68 20.97
CA LEU A 256 6.99 8.36 21.50
C LEU A 256 6.54 7.45 20.36
N ARG A 257 7.07 6.23 20.34
CA ARG A 257 6.70 5.17 19.40
C ARG A 257 6.40 3.92 20.20
N PHE A 258 5.28 3.29 19.93
CA PHE A 258 4.87 2.04 20.55
C PHE A 258 4.83 0.96 19.49
N SER A 259 5.24 -0.24 19.87
CA SER A 259 5.10 -1.44 19.05
C SER A 259 4.43 -2.53 19.89
N HIS A 260 3.79 -3.49 19.22
CA HIS A 260 3.11 -4.61 19.85
C HIS A 260 3.66 -5.93 19.30
N GLU A 261 3.46 -7.02 20.04
CA GLU A 261 4.13 -8.31 19.85
C GLU A 261 4.09 -8.82 18.40
N TYR A 262 2.95 -8.73 17.71
CA TYR A 262 2.79 -9.28 16.36
C TYR A 262 3.25 -8.34 15.22
N VAL A 263 3.65 -7.09 15.53
CA VAL A 263 4.21 -6.14 14.53
C VAL A 263 5.72 -5.99 14.69
N THR A 264 6.23 -6.09 15.92
CA THR A 264 7.66 -5.87 16.22
C THR A 264 8.60 -6.73 15.36
N PRO A 265 8.38 -8.05 15.19
CA PRO A 265 9.24 -8.89 14.35
C PRO A 265 9.24 -8.47 12.88
N MET A 266 8.08 -8.12 12.33
CA MET A 266 7.95 -7.69 10.94
C MET A 266 8.69 -6.37 10.70
N ALA A 267 8.54 -5.41 11.62
CA ALA A 267 9.28 -4.15 11.56
C ALA A 267 10.80 -4.39 11.59
N ALA A 268 11.28 -5.25 12.49
CA ALA A 268 12.70 -5.58 12.60
C ALA A 268 13.25 -6.18 11.29
N ILE A 269 12.52 -7.10 10.67
CA ILE A 269 12.92 -7.74 9.41
C ILE A 269 12.88 -6.76 8.24
N PHE A 270 11.91 -5.84 8.20
CA PHE A 270 11.92 -4.80 7.17
C PHE A 270 13.14 -3.89 7.31
N PHE A 271 13.51 -3.50 8.53
CA PHE A 271 14.77 -2.78 8.75
C PHE A 271 15.96 -3.59 8.25
N GLU A 272 16.09 -4.85 8.64
CA GLU A 272 17.21 -5.69 8.20
C GLU A 272 17.27 -5.83 6.66
N HIS A 273 16.13 -6.12 6.02
CA HIS A 273 16.06 -6.31 4.58
C HIS A 273 16.37 -5.02 3.81
N TYR A 274 15.76 -3.89 4.18
CA TYR A 274 15.85 -2.66 3.40
C TYR A 274 17.00 -1.74 3.83
N VAL A 275 17.44 -1.81 5.07
CA VAL A 275 18.45 -0.92 5.68
C VAL A 275 19.77 -1.68 5.94
N GLY A 276 19.71 -3.00 6.10
CA GLY A 276 20.87 -3.87 6.34
C GLY A 276 20.96 -4.33 7.79
N LYS A 277 21.84 -5.31 8.06
CA LYS A 277 22.24 -5.71 9.41
C LYS A 277 23.17 -4.65 10.00
N ASP A 278 22.99 -4.36 11.28
CA ASP A 278 23.88 -3.49 12.07
C ASP A 278 25.30 -4.06 12.19
#